data_AF-A0A357Z635-F1
#
_entry.id   AF-A0A357Z635-F1
#
_cell.length_a   1.000
_cell.length_b   1.000
_cell.length_c   1.000
_cell.angle_alpha   90.00
_cell.angle_beta   90.00
_cell.angle_gamma   90.00
#
_symmetry.space_group_name_H-M   'P 1'
#
loop_
_entity.id
_entity.type
_entity.pdbx_description
1 polymer ?
#
loop_
_entity_poly.entity_id
_entity_poly.type
_entity_poly.pdbx_seq_one_letter_code
_entity_poly.pdbx_strand_id
1 'polypeptide(L)' 'MFNIDPVCKKKLRRKEAYGIVKYGGTAYHLCCKACQEEFVRNPLPHIPDGAPGTPRITPRSGYN' A
#
# COMPACT_ATOMS: atom_id res chain seq x y z
N MET A 1 9.52 -15.07 1.53
CA MET A 1 9.09 -13.66 1.61
C MET A 1 7.78 -13.48 0.84
N PHE A 2 6.66 -13.36 1.54
CA PHE A 2 5.33 -13.08 0.95
C PHE A 2 5.01 -11.61 1.17
N ASN A 3 4.32 -10.98 0.22
CA ASN A 3 3.76 -9.64 0.35
C ASN A 3 2.24 -9.74 0.32
N ILE A 4 1.58 -8.72 0.85
CA ILE A 4 0.13 -8.62 0.85
C ILE A 4 -0.24 -7.52 -0.13
N ASP A 5 -1.11 -7.87 -1.08
CA ASP A 5 -1.70 -6.88 -1.98
C ASP A 5 -2.61 -5.96 -1.16
N PRO A 6 -2.40 -4.63 -1.18
CA PRO A 6 -3.14 -3.71 -0.33
C PRO A 6 -4.60 -3.49 -0.79
N VAL A 7 -4.93 -3.86 -2.03
CA VAL A 7 -6.27 -3.74 -2.61
C VAL A 7 -7.11 -4.95 -2.24
N CYS A 8 -6.66 -6.16 -2.63
CA CYS A 8 -7.42 -7.39 -2.43
C CYS A 8 -7.05 -8.17 -1.15
N LYS A 9 -6.06 -7.69 -0.38
CA LYS A 9 -5.54 -8.34 0.83
C LYS A 9 -5.03 -9.76 0.61
N LYS A 10 -4.71 -10.13 -0.64
CA LYS A 10 -4.23 -11.45 -1.00
C LYS A 10 -2.73 -11.56 -0.73
N LYS A 11 -2.31 -12.71 -0.19
CA LYS A 11 -0.88 -13.04 -0.10
C LYS A 11 -0.36 -13.46 -1.46
N LEU A 12 0.72 -12.82 -1.89
CA LEU A 12 1.47 -13.16 -3.10
C LEU A 12 2.96 -13.22 -2.79
N ARG A 13 3.74 -13.94 -3.60
CA ARG A 13 5.20 -13.84 -3.50
C ARG A 13 5.67 -12.60 -4.24
N ARG A 14 6.77 -12.01 -3.76
CA ARG A 14 7.39 -10.84 -4.40
C ARG A 14 7.76 -11.07 -5.88
N LYS A 15 8.18 -12.31 -6.19
CA LYS A 15 8.49 -12.80 -7.54
C LYS A 15 7.27 -13.11 -8.42
N GLU A 16 6.09 -13.24 -7.80
CA GLU A 16 4.81 -13.49 -8.47
C GLU A 16 3.99 -12.18 -8.57
N ALA A 17 4.53 -11.05 -8.10
CA ALA A 17 3.87 -9.76 -8.23
C ALA A 17 3.78 -9.39 -9.70
N TYR A 18 2.57 -9.04 -10.13
CA TYR A 18 2.32 -8.53 -11.46
C TYR A 18 2.98 -7.17 -11.66
N GLY A 19 2.87 -6.30 -10.67
CA GLY A 19 3.37 -4.94 -10.72
C GLY A 19 3.84 -4.43 -9.36
N ILE A 20 4.75 -3.45 -9.39
CA ILE A 20 5.25 -2.78 -8.19
C ILE A 20 4.98 -1.28 -8.36
N VAL A 21 4.20 -0.72 -7.43
CA VAL A 21 3.89 0.71 -7.40
C VAL A 21 4.64 1.35 -6.24
N LYS A 22 5.36 2.43 -6.52
CA LYS A 22 6.00 3.23 -5.47
C LYS A 22 5.06 4.37 -5.09
N TYR A 23 4.61 4.37 -3.85
CA TYR A 23 3.81 5.46 -3.29
C TYR A 23 4.48 5.94 -2.01
N GLY A 24 4.84 7.23 -1.98
CA GLY A 24 5.40 7.84 -0.77
C GLY A 24 6.77 7.36 -0.31
N GLY A 25 7.52 6.68 -1.19
CA GLY A 25 8.78 6.03 -0.83
C GLY A 25 8.64 4.57 -0.41
N THR A 26 7.41 4.04 -0.34
CA THR A 26 7.15 2.62 -0.10
C THR A 26 6.81 1.90 -1.41
N ALA A 27 7.38 0.72 -1.62
CA ALA A 27 7.07 -0.13 -2.77
C ALA A 27 5.95 -1.14 -2.40
N TYR A 28 4.80 -1.00 -3.04
CA TYR A 28 3.65 -1.89 -2.91
C TYR A 28 3.66 -2.93 -4.04
N HIS A 29 3.42 -4.19 -3.69
CA HIS A 29 3.39 -5.31 -4.63
C HIS A 29 1.95 -5.70 -4.94
N LEU A 30 1.61 -5.71 -6.23
CA LEU A 30 0.25 -5.90 -6.71
C LEU A 30 0.16 -7.27 -7.40
N CYS A 31 -0.90 -8.02 -7.13
CA CYS A 31 -1.06 -9.37 -7.67
C CYS A 31 -1.57 -9.40 -9.12
N CYS A 32 -2.21 -8.33 -9.59
CA CYS A 32 -2.76 -8.25 -10.93
C CYS A 32 -2.87 -6.80 -11.41
N LYS A 33 -3.15 -6.64 -12.71
CA LYS A 33 -3.34 -5.33 -13.34
C LYS A 33 -4.48 -4.54 -12.71
N ALA A 34 -5.62 -5.20 -12.42
CA ALA A 34 -6.78 -4.54 -11.84
C ALA A 34 -6.47 -3.93 -10.45
N CYS A 35 -5.79 -4.67 -9.56
CA CYS A 35 -5.36 -4.13 -8.27
C CYS A 35 -4.37 -2.97 -8.44
N GLN A 36 -3.48 -3.03 -9.43
CA GLN A 36 -2.59 -1.91 -9.72
C GLN A 36 -3.37 -0.66 -10.15
N GLU A 37 -4.32 -0.79 -11.07
CA GLU A 37 -5.14 0.32 -11.54
C GLU A 37 -6.00 0.91 -10.41
N GLU A 38 -6.59 0.07 -9.57
CA GLU A 38 -7.35 0.50 -8.40
C GLU A 38 -6.49 1.24 -7.37
N PHE A 39 -5.30 0.70 -7.09
CA PHE A 39 -4.34 1.36 -6.19
C PHE A 39 -3.85 2.70 -6.74
N VAL A 40 -3.62 2.82 -8.05
CA VAL A 40 -3.22 4.10 -8.67
C VAL A 40 -4.39 5.09 -8.67
N ARG A 41 -5.63 4.62 -8.87
CA ARG A 41 -6.84 5.46 -8.83
C ARG A 41 -7.14 5.98 -7.44
N ASN A 42 -7.03 5.14 -6.41
CA ASN A 42 -7.31 5.54 -5.04
C ASN A 42 -6.44 4.77 -4.02
N PRO A 43 -5.19 5.19 -3.79
CA PRO A 43 -4.27 4.48 -2.90
C PRO A 43 -4.58 4.69 -1.42
N LEU A 44 -5.20 5.82 -1.06
CA LEU A 44 -5.43 6.25 0.34
C LEU A 44 -6.07 5.18 1.24
N PRO A 45 -7.21 4.54 0.89
CA PRO A 45 -7.84 3.53 1.74
C PRO A 45 -7.04 2.22 1.85
N HIS A 46 -6.10 2.01 0.94
CA HIS A 46 -5.29 0.78 0.86
C HIS A 46 -3.93 0.93 1.55
N ILE A 47 -3.59 2.14 2.00
CA ILE A 47 -2.35 2.43 2.69
C ILE A 47 -2.62 2.47 4.20
N PRO A 48 -1.89 1.68 5.02
CA PRO A 48 -2.01 1.78 6.47
C PRO A 48 -1.51 3.13 6.97
N ASP A 49 -2.17 3.67 7.99
CA ASP A 49 -1.75 4.88 8.70
C ASP A 49 -0.29 4.76 9.16
N GLY A 50 0.54 5.74 8.79
CA GLY A 50 1.98 5.76 9.06
C GLY A 50 2.87 5.20 7.96
N ALA A 51 2.33 4.76 6.82
CA ALA A 51 3.16 4.48 5.66
C ALA A 51 3.89 5.75 5.19
N PRO A 52 5.18 5.65 4.82
CA PRO A 52 5.87 6.73 4.12
C PRO A 52 5.06 7.10 2.87
N GLY A 53 4.44 8.28 2.85
CA GLY A 53 3.59 8.72 1.73
C GLY A 53 2.26 9.35 2.06
N THR A 54 1.66 8.98 3.19
CA THR A 54 0.54 9.75 3.71
C THR A 54 1.12 10.97 4.41
N PRO A 55 0.56 12.19 4.22
CA PRO A 55 0.83 13.25 5.17
C PRO A 55 0.48 12.65 6.53
N ARG A 56 1.46 12.55 7.43
CA ARG A 56 1.21 12.12 8.80
C ARG A 56 0.26 13.16 9.40
N ILE A 57 -1.03 12.95 9.24
CA ILE A 57 -2.05 13.55 10.10
C ILE A 57 -2.01 12.74 11.38
N THR A 58 -0.87 12.76 12.08
CA THR A 58 -0.89 12.44 13.50
C THR A 58 -1.63 13.60 14.14
N PRO A 59 -2.87 13.45 14.65
CA PRO A 59 -3.23 14.28 15.78
C PRO A 59 -2.15 13.96 16.80
N ARG A 60 -1.29 14.93 17.08
CA ARG A 60 -0.35 14.88 18.19
C ARG A 60 -1.20 14.89 19.45
N SER A 61 -1.89 13.77 19.72
CA SER A 61 -2.65 13.55 20.91
C SER A 61 -1.62 13.39 22.01
N GLY A 62 -1.42 14.48 22.73
CA GLY A 62 -0.77 14.44 24.03
C GLY A 62 -1.45 13.37 24.85
N TYR A 63 -0.65 12.42 25.32
CA TYR A 63 -1.00 11.64 26.49
C TYR A 63 -0.80 12.60 27.67
N ASN A 64 -1.90 12.99 28.32
CA ASN A 64 -1.90 13.60 29.66
C ASN A 64 -1.82 12.47 30.68
#